data_AF-A0AA35X9W6-F1
#
_entry.id   AF-A0AA35X9W6-F1
#
_cell.length_a   1.000
_cell.length_b   1.000
_cell.length_c   1.000
_cell.angle_alpha   90.00
_cell.angle_beta   90.00
_cell.angle_gamma   90.00
#
_symmetry.space_group_name_H-M   'P 1'
#
loop_
_entity.id
_entity.type
_entity.pdbx_description
1 polymer ?
#
loop_
_entity_poly.entity_id
_entity_poly.type
_entity_poly.pdbx_seq_one_letter_code
_entity_poly.pdbx_strand_id
1 'polypeptide(L)'
;MEEVSDVQEVIIKTDKIEIILSKPQVSKMQAKEGGALYTVSADNYEERELEVQIFSDEDIRTVCERAGVDEERAKGALAEAEGDIVNAILLLQ
;
A
#
# COMPACT_ATOMS: atom_id res chain seq x y z
N MET A 1 22.33 -15.26 18.29
CA MET A 1 22.03 -14.44 17.11
C MET A 1 22.50 -15.26 15.93
N GLU A 2 21.57 -15.76 15.14
CA GLU A 2 21.80 -16.55 13.94
C GLU A 2 21.60 -15.62 12.75
N GLU A 3 22.62 -15.39 11.94
CA GLU A 3 22.48 -14.60 10.72
C GLU A 3 21.79 -15.44 9.64
N VAL A 4 20.78 -14.86 8.98
CA VAL A 4 20.12 -15.49 7.84
C VAL A 4 20.89 -15.08 6.59
N SER A 5 21.61 -16.03 6.01
CA SER A 5 22.36 -15.83 4.77
C SER A 5 21.45 -15.88 3.54
N ASP A 6 21.83 -15.18 2.46
CA ASP A 6 21.15 -15.21 1.16
C ASP A 6 19.71 -14.66 1.14
N VAL A 7 19.43 -13.64 1.95
CA VAL A 7 18.12 -12.97 1.93
C VAL A 7 17.99 -12.15 0.65
N GLN A 8 17.06 -12.55 -0.21
CA GLN A 8 16.80 -11.86 -1.47
C GLN A 8 15.95 -10.61 -1.27
N GLU A 9 14.90 -10.70 -0.45
CA GLU A 9 13.92 -9.64 -0.26
C GLU A 9 13.20 -9.78 1.09
N VAL A 10 12.84 -8.66 1.71
CA VAL A 10 11.88 -8.62 2.82
C VAL A 10 10.76 -7.65 2.45
N ILE A 11 9.52 -8.14 2.52
CA ILE A 11 8.32 -7.33 2.28
C ILE A 11 7.59 -7.14 3.60
N ILE A 12 7.44 -5.89 4.02
CA ILE A 12 6.63 -5.50 5.18
C ILE A 12 5.33 -4.94 4.64
N LYS A 13 4.27 -5.74 4.70
CA LYS A 13 2.93 -5.31 4.31
C LYS A 13 2.21 -4.72 5.50
N THR A 14 1.80 -3.47 5.39
CA THR A 14 0.86 -2.83 6.31
C THR A 14 -0.49 -2.66 5.63
N ASP A 15 -1.47 -2.12 6.33
CA ASP A 15 -2.80 -1.83 5.80
C ASP A 15 -2.80 -0.73 4.72
N LYS A 16 -1.78 0.13 4.69
CA LYS A 16 -1.73 1.32 3.80
C LYS A 16 -0.53 1.35 2.89
N ILE A 17 0.58 0.78 3.32
CA ILE A 17 1.85 0.82 2.59
C ILE A 17 2.52 -0.55 2.62
N GLU A 18 3.24 -0.86 1.55
CA GLU A 18 4.11 -2.00 1.40
C GLU A 18 5.55 -1.50 1.37
N ILE A 19 6.36 -1.91 2.34
CA ILE A 19 7.78 -1.57 2.37
C ILE A 19 8.56 -2.76 1.83
N ILE A 20 9.27 -2.56 0.73
CA ILE A 20 10.06 -3.58 0.04
C ILE A 20 11.54 -3.28 0.28
N LEU A 21 12.22 -4.23 0.93
CA LEU A 21 13.63 -4.16 1.24
C LEU A 21 14.37 -5.14 0.32
N SER A 22 15.12 -4.61 -0.64
CA SER A 22 15.93 -5.40 -1.58
C SER A 22 17.27 -5.79 -0.96
N LYS A 23 17.58 -7.09 -0.88
CA LYS A 23 18.82 -7.65 -0.28
C LYS A 23 19.14 -7.13 1.14
N PRO A 24 18.23 -7.22 2.11
CA PRO A 24 18.48 -6.78 3.47
C PRO A 24 19.33 -7.79 4.25
N GLN A 25 20.06 -7.33 5.25
CA GLN A 25 20.65 -8.21 6.26
C GLN A 25 19.59 -8.61 7.29
N VAL A 26 19.38 -9.91 7.48
CA VAL A 26 18.43 -10.42 8.48
C VAL A 26 19.16 -11.26 9.51
N SER A 27 18.89 -11.00 10.79
CA SER A 27 19.40 -11.77 11.92
C SER A 27 18.26 -12.30 12.77
N LYS A 28 18.29 -13.59 13.09
CA LYS A 28 17.33 -14.26 13.96
C LYS A 28 17.89 -14.41 15.38
N MET A 29 17.07 -14.16 16.38
CA MET A 29 17.38 -14.42 17.79
C MET A 29 16.21 -15.14 18.45
N GLN A 30 16.48 -16.22 19.18
CA GLN A 30 15.47 -16.84 20.03
C GLN A 30 15.29 -16.02 21.31
N ALA A 31 14.09 -15.50 21.52
CA ALA A 31 13.69 -14.89 22.77
C ALA A 31 13.46 -15.99 23.83
N LYS A 32 13.80 -15.69 25.08
CA LYS A 32 13.68 -16.64 26.21
C LYS A 32 12.26 -17.14 26.45
N GLU A 33 11.24 -16.45 25.96
CA GLU A 33 9.82 -16.80 26.09
C GLU A 33 9.27 -17.58 24.88
N GLY A 34 10.13 -18.13 24.02
CA GLY A 34 9.73 -19.01 22.90
C GLY A 34 9.41 -18.30 21.58
N GLY A 35 9.54 -16.97 21.52
CA GLY A 35 9.43 -16.21 20.27
C GLY A 35 10.74 -16.18 19.49
N ALA A 36 10.67 -16.11 18.16
CA ALA A 36 11.83 -15.78 17.32
C ALA A 36 11.76 -14.30 16.92
N LEU A 37 12.79 -13.54 17.28
CA LEU A 37 12.95 -12.14 16.87
C LEU A 37 13.79 -12.10 15.60
N TYR A 38 13.31 -11.38 14.58
CA TYR A 38 14.07 -11.12 13.35
C TYR A 38 14.41 -9.64 13.30
N THR A 39 15.70 -9.33 13.26
CA THR A 39 16.22 -7.98 13.04
C THR A 39 16.56 -7.85 11.57
N VAL A 40 15.97 -6.86 10.90
CA VAL A 40 16.19 -6.57 9.48
C VAL A 40 16.92 -5.23 9.39
N SER A 41 18.03 -5.19 8.66
CA SER A 41 18.81 -3.99 8.40
C SER A 41 19.06 -3.85 6.90
N ALA A 42 18.65 -2.73 6.32
CA ALA A 42 18.83 -2.44 4.90
C ALA A 42 19.26 -0.99 4.73
N ASP A 43 20.17 -0.74 3.78
CA ASP A 43 20.60 0.61 3.42
C ASP A 43 19.59 1.33 2.50
N ASN A 44 18.76 0.57 1.79
CA ASN A 44 17.72 1.10 0.91
C ASN A 44 16.41 0.36 1.13
N TYR A 45 15.32 1.10 1.13
CA TYR A 45 13.96 0.60 1.20
C TYR A 45 13.11 1.31 0.16
N GLU A 46 12.21 0.58 -0.48
CA GLU A 46 11.18 1.14 -1.35
C GLU A 46 9.86 1.14 -0.59
N GLU A 47 9.27 2.31 -0.40
CA GLU A 47 7.89 2.43 0.06
C GLU A 47 6.99 2.42 -1.17
N ARG A 48 6.19 1.36 -1.31
CA ARG A 48 5.01 1.37 -2.17
C ARG A 48 3.84 1.77 -1.31
N GLU A 49 3.28 2.94 -1.56
CA GLU A 49 1.91 3.19 -1.13
C GLU A 49 1.05 2.12 -1.80
N LEU A 50 0.40 1.28 -1.00
CA LEU A 50 -0.63 0.42 -1.56
C LEU A 50 -1.72 1.41 -1.94
N GLU A 51 -1.95 1.62 -3.24
CA GLU A 51 -3.20 2.16 -3.75
C GLU A 51 -4.29 1.19 -3.28
N VAL A 52 -4.69 1.30 -2.02
CA VAL A 52 -5.92 0.73 -1.51
C VAL A 52 -6.95 1.33 -2.44
N GLN A 53 -7.64 0.51 -3.20
CA GLN A 53 -8.76 0.99 -3.99
C GLN A 53 -9.80 1.49 -2.98
N ILE A 54 -9.75 2.80 -2.71
CA ILE A 54 -10.45 3.49 -1.62
C ILE A 54 -11.94 3.68 -1.95
N PHE A 55 -12.30 3.36 -3.19
CA PHE A 55 -13.60 3.53 -3.80
C PHE A 55 -14.05 2.22 -4.45
N SER A 56 -15.34 1.94 -4.33
CA SER A 56 -16.01 0.78 -4.90
C SER A 56 -16.59 1.09 -6.29
N ASP A 57 -17.04 0.06 -7.01
CA ASP A 57 -17.79 0.23 -8.27
C ASP A 57 -19.09 1.05 -8.08
N GLU A 58 -19.68 1.05 -6.88
CA GLU A 58 -20.85 1.87 -6.57
C GLU A 58 -20.50 3.36 -6.48
N ASP A 59 -19.33 3.67 -5.93
CA ASP A 59 -18.81 5.04 -5.86
C ASP A 59 -18.50 5.57 -7.25
N ILE A 60 -17.87 4.75 -8.11
CA ILE A 60 -17.61 5.08 -9.52
C ILE A 60 -18.91 5.41 -10.25
N ARG A 61 -19.94 4.57 -10.09
CA ARG A 61 -21.26 4.83 -10.70
C ARG A 61 -21.89 6.12 -10.20
N THR A 62 -21.82 6.37 -8.90
CA THR A 62 -22.34 7.60 -8.29
C THR A 62 -21.66 8.83 -8.89
N VAL A 63 -20.33 8.80 -9.04
CA VAL A 63 -19.57 9.89 -9.66
C VAL A 63 -19.94 10.03 -11.14
N CYS A 64 -20.02 8.93 -11.90
CA CYS A 64 -20.45 8.96 -13.30
C CYS A 64 -21.84 9.58 -13.48
N GLU A 65 -22.81 9.19 -12.66
CA GLU A 65 -24.20 9.68 -12.75
C GLU A 65 -24.31 11.16 -12.34
N ARG A 66 -23.56 11.59 -11.33
CA ARG A 66 -23.63 12.97 -10.81
C ARG A 66 -22.80 13.96 -11.60
N ALA A 67 -21.61 13.57 -12.08
CA ALA A 67 -20.73 14.41 -12.89
C ALA A 67 -21.00 14.26 -14.40
N GLY A 68 -21.73 13.22 -14.83
CA GLY A 68 -22.01 12.97 -16.25
C GLY A 68 -20.78 12.57 -17.05
N VAL A 69 -19.84 11.84 -16.43
CA VAL A 69 -18.57 11.41 -17.05
C VAL A 69 -18.50 9.89 -17.18
N ASP A 70 -17.60 9.40 -18.03
CA ASP A 70 -17.31 7.97 -18.18
C ASP A 70 -16.57 7.38 -16.97
N GLU A 71 -16.64 6.05 -16.82
CA GLU A 71 -16.03 5.31 -15.71
C GLU A 71 -14.52 5.57 -15.58
N GLU A 72 -13.80 5.76 -16.69
CA GLU A 72 -12.37 6.09 -16.65
C GLU A 72 -12.11 7.44 -15.96
N ARG A 73 -12.93 8.45 -16.26
CA ARG A 73 -12.82 9.78 -15.65
C ARG A 73 -13.25 9.77 -14.19
N ALA A 74 -14.32 9.03 -13.87
CA ALA A 74 -14.77 8.86 -12.49
C ALA A 74 -13.73 8.13 -11.63
N LYS A 75 -13.09 7.07 -12.15
CA LYS A 75 -11.99 6.37 -11.47
C LYS A 75 -10.80 7.27 -11.22
N GLY A 76 -10.40 8.07 -12.22
CA GLY A 76 -9.33 9.05 -12.06
C GLY A 76 -9.64 10.08 -10.98
N ALA A 77 -10.83 10.68 -11.02
CA ALA A 77 -11.26 11.65 -10.02
C ALA A 77 -11.39 11.06 -8.61
N LEU A 78 -11.86 9.82 -8.47
CA LEU A 78 -11.92 9.12 -7.18
C LEU A 78 -10.54 8.75 -6.65
N ALA A 79 -9.58 8.43 -7.53
CA ALA A 79 -8.19 8.22 -7.15
C ALA A 79 -7.55 9.53 -6.67
N GLU A 80 -7.74 10.63 -7.41
CA GLU A 80 -7.25 11.96 -7.01
C GLU A 80 -7.94 12.50 -5.75
N ALA A 81 -9.22 12.17 -5.54
CA ALA A 81 -9.99 12.55 -4.37
C ALA A 81 -9.81 11.59 -3.18
N GLU A 82 -8.87 10.65 -3.26
CA GLU A 82 -8.60 9.67 -2.20
C GLU A 82 -9.87 8.90 -1.74
N GLY A 83 -10.77 8.57 -2.67
CA GLY A 83 -12.04 7.88 -2.39
C GLY A 83 -13.21 8.77 -1.95
N ASP A 84 -13.02 10.10 -1.86
CA ASP A 84 -14.10 11.03 -1.54
C ASP A 84 -14.97 11.32 -2.78
N ILE A 85 -16.20 10.79 -2.77
CA ILE A 85 -17.17 10.94 -3.85
C ILE A 85 -17.50 12.41 -4.14
N VAL A 86 -17.64 13.24 -3.09
CA VAL A 86 -18.04 14.64 -3.25
C VAL A 86 -16.91 15.43 -3.89
N ASN A 87 -15.69 15.25 -3.39
CA ASN A 87 -14.51 15.87 -3.99
C ASN A 87 -14.27 15.38 -5.43
N ALA A 88 -14.46 14.08 -5.70
CA ALA A 88 -14.35 13.53 -7.05
C ALA A 88 -15.35 14.18 -8.02
N ILE A 89 -16.61 14.38 -7.61
CA ILE A 89 -17.61 15.07 -8.44
C ILE A 89 -17.21 16.53 -8.65
N LEU A 90 -16.71 17.22 -7.62
CA LEU A 90 -16.26 18.63 -7.73
C LEU A 90 -15.05 18.80 -8.66
N LEU A 91 -14.13 17.83 -8.69
CA LEU A 91 -12.98 17.83 -9.62
C LEU A 91 -13.40 17.70 -11.10
N LEU A 92 -14.60 17.17 -11.34
CA LEU A 92 -15.13 16.89 -12.68
C LEU A 92 -16.13 17.95 -13.20
N GLN A 93 -16.42 18.99 -12.41
CA GLN A 93 -17.34 20.10 -12.75
C GLN A 93 -16.65 21.30 -13.41
#